data_AF-A0A1W2AQP2-F1
#
_entry.id   AF-A0A1W2AQP2-F1
#
_cell.length_a   1.000
_cell.length_b   1.000
_cell.length_c   1.000
_cell.angle_alpha   90.00
_cell.angle_beta   90.00
_cell.angle_gamma   90.00
#
_symmetry.space_group_name_H-M   'P 1'
#
loop_
_entity.id
_entity.type
_entity.pdbx_description
1 polymer ?
#
loop_
_entity_poly.entity_id
_entity_poly.type
_entity_poly.pdbx_seq_one_letter_code
_entity_poly.pdbx_strand_id
1 'polypeptide(L)'
;MDYKSISSNNFCPCMSGKKYKKCCEPIIDIIKVLPGVRIDEQYALKDVLANSETFRSFYNSERDKIKNFIFWCIDPNLNAQMRTASMSMQGDPVVSIYIIIIKKAPIAAEDAFDVAHELQHLICADEGYCSIGWLDQKYSRSNFASLIANITNDPTVNSRLAKFGFDLWAYYDKACSLQKGYFGKCNDNNISDQRQLIPLYLQKALDWDVACKISKRSNNDFLNWFDNQYPISSAEARKKLEEIKQMGYDTPEKSQYILKNIIKSLGLDNILHVSN
;
A
#
# COMPACT_ATOMS: atom_id res chain seq x y z
N MET A 1 29.46 2.96 3.30
CA MET A 1 30.37 3.21 2.16
C MET A 1 30.12 4.62 1.66
N ASP A 2 31.17 5.42 1.52
CA ASP A 2 31.09 6.78 0.98
C ASP A 2 31.01 6.69 -0.55
N TYR A 3 29.83 6.94 -1.14
CA TYR A 3 29.54 6.73 -2.58
C TYR A 3 30.29 7.69 -3.52
N LYS A 4 31.09 8.61 -2.97
CA LYS A 4 31.71 9.72 -3.70
C LYS A 4 32.91 9.35 -4.59
N SER A 5 33.37 8.10 -4.64
CA SER A 5 34.59 7.72 -5.38
C SER A 5 34.47 6.52 -6.34
N ILE A 6 33.27 6.02 -6.62
CA ILE A 6 33.10 4.90 -7.56
C ILE A 6 33.06 5.42 -9.00
N SER A 7 34.09 5.09 -9.79
CA SER A 7 34.11 5.39 -11.23
C SER A 7 32.93 4.72 -11.94
N SER A 8 32.20 5.50 -12.75
CA SER A 8 31.05 5.09 -13.58
C SER A 8 31.32 3.85 -14.45
N ASN A 9 32.58 3.64 -14.84
CA ASN A 9 33.00 2.51 -15.67
C ASN A 9 33.40 1.25 -14.89
N ASN A 10 33.55 1.31 -13.56
CA ASN A 10 33.87 0.14 -12.73
C ASN A 10 32.66 -0.80 -12.62
N PHE A 11 32.89 -2.07 -12.25
CA PHE A 11 31.78 -2.97 -11.91
C PHE A 11 31.02 -2.46 -10.67
N CYS A 12 29.69 -2.56 -10.65
CA CYS A 12 28.91 -2.07 -9.50
C CYS A 12 29.26 -2.90 -8.25
N PRO A 13 29.53 -2.26 -7.09
CA PRO A 13 29.81 -2.95 -5.83
C PRO A 13 28.63 -3.80 -5.32
N CYS A 14 27.43 -3.69 -5.89
CA CYS A 14 26.31 -4.59 -5.59
C CYS A 14 26.49 -6.01 -6.14
N MET A 15 27.63 -6.30 -6.78
CA MET A 15 28.00 -7.62 -7.30
C MET A 15 27.09 -8.14 -8.42
N SER A 16 26.36 -7.27 -9.12
CA SER A 16 25.50 -7.64 -10.26
C SER A 16 26.26 -8.07 -11.53
N GLY A 17 27.59 -7.94 -11.56
CA GLY A 17 28.41 -8.15 -12.75
C GLY A 17 28.27 -7.07 -13.83
N LYS A 18 27.44 -6.04 -13.62
CA LYS A 18 27.26 -4.90 -14.55
C LYS A 18 28.17 -3.72 -14.19
N LYS A 19 28.48 -2.85 -15.17
CA LYS A 19 29.16 -1.57 -14.90
C LYS A 19 28.28 -0.66 -14.05
N TYR A 20 28.87 0.11 -13.14
CA TYR A 20 28.20 1.00 -12.18
C TYR A 20 27.21 1.95 -12.88
N LYS A 21 27.63 2.55 -13.99
CA LYS A 21 26.79 3.40 -14.85
C LYS A 21 25.57 2.75 -15.48
N LYS A 22 25.59 1.43 -15.59
CA LYS A 22 24.51 0.62 -16.15
C LYS A 22 23.78 -0.19 -15.07
N CYS A 23 24.03 0.11 -13.79
CA CYS A 23 23.50 -0.65 -12.68
C CYS A 23 22.98 0.26 -11.57
N CYS A 24 23.88 0.90 -10.82
CA CYS A 24 23.56 1.56 -9.57
C CYS A 24 23.63 3.09 -9.69
N GLU A 25 24.39 3.62 -10.65
CA GLU A 25 24.51 5.06 -10.91
C GLU A 25 23.19 5.70 -11.34
N PRO A 26 22.38 5.12 -12.27
CA PRO A 26 21.08 5.72 -12.63
C PRO A 26 20.10 5.73 -11.45
N ILE A 27 20.28 4.79 -10.50
CA ILE A 27 19.50 4.72 -9.27
C ILE A 27 19.95 5.82 -8.29
N ILE A 28 21.22 6.24 -8.31
CA ILE A 28 21.74 7.29 -7.42
C ILE A 28 21.14 8.65 -7.70
N ASP A 29 20.86 8.99 -8.96
CA ASP A 29 20.18 10.24 -9.26
C ASP A 29 18.71 10.22 -8.81
N ILE A 30 18.06 9.06 -8.78
CA ILE A 30 16.76 8.86 -8.12
C ILE A 30 16.90 8.96 -6.60
N ILE A 31 17.94 8.37 -6.01
CA ILE A 31 18.22 8.42 -4.56
C ILE A 31 18.47 9.86 -4.08
N LYS A 32 19.10 10.72 -4.89
CA LYS A 32 19.33 12.14 -4.54
C LYS A 32 18.03 12.95 -4.39
N VAL A 33 16.94 12.51 -5.04
CA VAL A 33 15.62 13.16 -4.96
C VAL A 33 14.72 12.53 -3.90
N LEU A 34 15.06 11.36 -3.36
CA LEU A 34 14.30 10.74 -2.29
C LEU A 34 14.58 11.44 -0.95
N PRO A 35 13.55 11.90 -0.23
CA PRO A 35 13.73 12.45 1.10
C PRO A 35 14.18 11.35 2.07
N GLY A 36 15.14 11.68 2.93
CA GLY A 36 15.49 10.86 4.09
C GLY A 36 16.85 10.15 4.04
N VAL A 37 17.23 9.57 5.18
CA VAL A 37 18.45 8.78 5.33
C VAL A 37 18.16 7.35 4.88
N ARG A 38 18.96 6.83 3.95
CA ARG A 38 18.91 5.42 3.57
C ARG A 38 19.48 4.55 4.69
N ILE A 39 18.77 3.47 4.99
CA ILE A 39 19.22 2.46 5.93
C ILE A 39 19.27 1.08 5.29
N ASP A 40 20.08 0.21 5.88
CA ASP A 40 20.13 -1.19 5.53
C ASP A 40 18.87 -1.92 6.02
N GLU A 41 18.37 -2.88 5.25
CA GLU A 41 17.16 -3.63 5.59
C GLU A 41 17.33 -4.45 6.87
N GLN A 42 18.49 -5.09 7.06
CA GLN A 42 18.75 -5.87 8.28
C GLN A 42 18.78 -4.96 9.51
N TYR A 43 19.30 -3.74 9.36
CA TYR A 43 19.24 -2.74 10.43
C TYR A 43 17.81 -2.24 10.66
N ALA A 44 17.08 -1.89 9.59
CA ALA A 44 15.69 -1.42 9.68
C ALA A 44 14.80 -2.44 10.41
N LEU A 45 14.98 -3.72 10.08
CA LEU A 45 14.18 -4.83 10.58
C LEU A 45 14.74 -5.49 11.84
N LYS A 46 15.86 -5.01 12.37
CA LYS A 46 16.60 -5.67 13.46
C LYS A 46 15.69 -6.03 14.64
N ASP A 47 14.92 -5.06 15.13
CA ASP A 47 14.14 -5.25 16.35
C ASP A 47 12.84 -6.03 16.09
N VAL A 48 12.16 -5.84 14.96
CA VAL A 48 10.99 -6.67 14.57
C VAL A 48 11.39 -8.12 14.33
N LEU A 49 12.52 -8.39 13.67
CA LEU A 49 13.03 -9.75 13.48
C LEU A 49 13.45 -10.39 14.80
N ALA A 50 14.01 -9.63 15.74
CA ALA A 50 14.40 -10.16 17.04
C ALA A 50 13.19 -10.49 17.93
N ASN A 51 12.14 -9.65 17.88
CA ASN A 51 11.11 -9.63 18.92
C ASN A 51 9.69 -9.99 18.45
N SER A 52 9.45 -10.24 17.16
CA SER A 52 8.15 -10.67 16.65
C SER A 52 8.24 -12.02 15.92
N GLU A 53 7.73 -13.08 16.54
CA GLU A 53 7.68 -14.41 15.95
C GLU A 53 6.77 -14.45 14.70
N THR A 54 5.61 -13.80 14.78
CA THR A 54 4.67 -13.63 13.68
C THR A 54 5.34 -12.97 12.47
N PHE A 55 6.11 -11.89 12.70
CA PHE A 55 6.83 -11.21 11.63
C PHE A 55 7.94 -12.08 11.05
N ARG A 56 8.75 -12.76 11.89
CA ARG A 56 9.78 -13.70 11.38
C ARG A 56 9.18 -14.78 10.50
N SER A 57 8.04 -15.35 10.89
CA SER A 57 7.34 -16.38 10.12
C SER A 57 6.91 -15.87 8.74
N PHE A 58 6.28 -14.69 8.69
CA PHE A 58 5.96 -14.00 7.45
C PHE A 58 7.21 -13.73 6.61
N TYR A 59 8.20 -13.07 7.20
CA TYR A 59 9.39 -12.61 6.49
C TYR A 59 10.16 -13.78 5.86
N ASN A 60 10.41 -14.85 6.61
CA ASN A 60 11.15 -16.02 6.12
C ASN A 60 10.43 -16.78 4.99
N SER A 61 9.09 -16.68 4.91
CA SER A 61 8.30 -17.41 3.92
C SER A 61 7.95 -16.57 2.69
N GLU A 62 7.89 -15.24 2.82
CA GLU A 62 7.35 -14.35 1.80
C GLU A 62 8.40 -13.40 1.21
N ARG A 63 9.48 -13.06 1.93
CA ARG A 63 10.45 -12.03 1.52
C ARG A 63 11.10 -12.28 0.16
N ASP A 64 11.40 -13.55 -0.16
CA ASP A 64 12.07 -13.93 -1.42
C ASP A 64 11.16 -13.79 -2.66
N LYS A 65 9.87 -13.55 -2.46
CA LYS A 65 8.94 -13.25 -3.56
C LYS A 65 9.10 -11.84 -4.09
N ILE A 66 9.71 -10.93 -3.32
CA ILE A 66 10.02 -9.56 -3.75
C ILE A 66 11.29 -9.60 -4.59
N LYS A 67 11.13 -9.47 -5.91
CA LYS A 67 12.20 -9.56 -6.92
C LYS A 67 12.99 -8.28 -7.04
N ASN A 68 12.33 -7.14 -6.78
CA ASN A 68 12.91 -5.82 -6.93
C ASN A 68 13.65 -5.36 -5.65
N PHE A 69 14.59 -4.43 -5.82
CA PHE A 69 15.31 -3.85 -4.69
C PHE A 69 14.39 -2.95 -3.86
N ILE A 70 14.48 -3.10 -2.54
CA ILE A 70 13.78 -2.26 -1.57
C ILE A 70 14.76 -1.22 -1.01
N PHE A 71 14.40 0.05 -1.15
CA PHE A 71 15.04 1.17 -0.48
C PHE A 71 14.29 1.51 0.79
N TRP A 72 14.98 1.38 1.92
CA TRP A 72 14.48 1.81 3.22
C TRP A 72 14.92 3.25 3.49
N CYS A 73 13.94 4.13 3.66
CA CYS A 73 14.15 5.57 3.88
C CYS A 73 13.53 6.01 5.21
N ILE A 74 14.19 6.91 5.94
CA ILE A 74 13.64 7.49 7.17
C ILE A 74 13.07 8.89 6.90
N ASP A 75 11.79 9.08 7.19
CA ASP A 75 11.14 10.39 7.29
C ASP A 75 10.43 10.55 8.65
N PRO A 76 11.05 11.25 9.62
CA PRO A 76 10.45 11.45 10.93
C PRO A 76 9.13 12.25 10.91
N ASN A 77 8.87 13.00 9.82
CA ASN A 77 7.69 13.85 9.67
C ASN A 77 6.56 13.14 8.91
N LEU A 78 6.70 11.84 8.62
CA LEU A 78 5.65 11.08 7.96
C LEU A 78 4.35 11.15 8.78
N ASN A 79 3.21 11.33 8.15
CA ASN A 79 1.93 11.30 8.88
C ASN A 79 1.57 9.87 9.32
N ALA A 80 1.80 8.89 8.44
CA ALA A 80 1.65 7.45 8.70
C ALA A 80 2.86 6.87 9.47
N GLN A 81 2.77 5.64 9.98
CA GLN A 81 3.94 4.94 10.54
C GLN A 81 4.93 4.53 9.45
N MET A 82 4.38 4.02 8.34
CA MET A 82 5.12 3.58 7.17
C MET A 82 4.35 3.92 5.90
N ARG A 83 5.06 3.88 4.78
CA ARG A 83 4.47 4.01 3.45
C ARG A 83 5.34 3.30 2.42
N THR A 84 4.69 2.55 1.54
CA THR A 84 5.33 2.04 0.33
C THR A 84 5.12 2.96 -0.87
N ALA A 85 6.14 3.03 -1.71
CA ALA A 85 6.07 3.61 -3.04
C ALA A 85 6.86 2.75 -4.03
N SER A 86 6.42 2.78 -5.30
CA SER A 86 7.18 2.24 -6.42
C SER A 86 7.53 3.37 -7.39
N MET A 87 8.71 3.27 -7.99
CA MET A 87 9.15 4.19 -9.04
C MET A 87 9.71 3.39 -10.20
N SER A 88 9.20 3.65 -11.40
CA SER A 88 9.79 3.13 -12.64
C SER A 88 10.98 4.00 -13.04
N MET A 89 12.08 3.38 -13.44
CA MET A 89 13.22 4.13 -13.96
C MET A 89 12.92 4.73 -15.33
N GLN A 90 13.22 6.02 -15.50
CA GLN A 90 13.00 6.70 -16.78
C GLN A 90 13.81 6.02 -17.89
N GLY A 91 13.11 5.48 -18.91
CA GLY A 91 13.73 4.80 -20.05
C GLY A 91 13.86 3.28 -19.93
N ASP A 92 13.49 2.68 -18.78
CA ASP A 92 13.40 1.22 -18.65
C ASP A 92 12.19 0.84 -17.78
N PRO A 93 11.02 0.54 -18.38
CA PRO A 93 9.81 0.19 -17.65
C PRO A 93 9.93 -1.17 -16.93
N VAL A 94 11.00 -1.93 -17.17
CA VAL A 94 11.21 -3.25 -16.56
C VAL A 94 11.84 -3.14 -15.17
N VAL A 95 12.54 -2.03 -14.88
CA VAL A 95 13.20 -1.83 -13.58
C VAL A 95 12.33 -0.95 -12.68
N SER A 96 11.53 -1.61 -11.83
CA SER A 96 10.81 -0.97 -10.74
C SER A 96 11.67 -0.95 -9.49
N ILE A 97 11.78 0.21 -8.87
CA ILE A 97 12.42 0.37 -7.57
C ILE A 97 11.32 0.45 -6.52
N TYR A 98 11.46 -0.36 -5.46
CA TYR A 98 10.57 -0.29 -4.30
C TYR A 98 11.19 0.55 -3.21
N ILE A 99 10.34 1.33 -2.55
CA ILE A 99 10.73 2.25 -1.49
C ILE A 99 9.78 2.03 -0.33
N ILE A 100 10.32 1.77 0.86
CA ILE A 100 9.58 1.79 2.13
C ILE A 100 10.11 2.97 2.94
N ILE A 101 9.22 3.92 3.22
CA ILE A 101 9.49 5.09 4.06
C ILE A 101 8.98 4.80 5.46
N ILE A 102 9.84 4.91 6.47
CA ILE A 102 9.54 4.66 7.88
C ILE A 102 9.82 5.89 8.74
N LYS A 103 9.14 6.02 9.88
CA LYS A 103 9.38 7.14 10.81
C LYS A 103 10.70 7.05 11.58
N LYS A 104 11.06 5.84 12.00
CA LYS A 104 12.20 5.57 12.88
C LYS A 104 12.85 4.23 12.53
N ALA A 105 14.15 4.11 12.80
CA ALA A 105 14.90 2.88 12.64
C ALA A 105 15.80 2.62 13.88
N PRO A 106 15.90 1.38 14.37
CA PRO A 106 15.17 0.19 13.92
C PRO A 106 13.65 0.29 14.13
N ILE A 107 12.88 -0.46 13.35
CA ILE A 107 11.42 -0.56 13.47
C ILE A 107 11.09 -1.30 14.77
N ALA A 108 10.19 -0.76 15.58
CA ALA A 108 9.81 -1.39 16.84
C ALA A 108 8.98 -2.65 16.63
N ALA A 109 9.07 -3.62 17.56
CA ALA A 109 8.36 -4.89 17.48
C ALA A 109 6.83 -4.73 17.38
N GLU A 110 6.28 -3.69 18.03
CA GLU A 110 4.87 -3.30 17.98
C GLU A 110 4.39 -2.87 16.59
N ASP A 111 5.30 -2.44 15.71
CA ASP A 111 5.02 -2.03 14.32
C ASP A 111 5.17 -3.23 13.34
N ALA A 112 5.31 -4.46 13.85
CA ALA A 112 5.51 -5.68 13.05
C ALA A 112 4.44 -5.91 11.96
N PHE A 113 3.18 -5.57 12.26
CA PHE A 113 2.10 -5.68 11.27
C PHE A 113 2.27 -4.65 10.16
N ASP A 114 2.53 -3.38 10.49
CA ASP A 114 2.67 -2.30 9.51
C ASP A 114 3.78 -2.62 8.51
N VAL A 115 4.94 -3.10 8.97
CA VAL A 115 6.03 -3.48 8.05
C VAL A 115 5.70 -4.72 7.20
N ALA A 116 4.98 -5.70 7.74
CA ALA A 116 4.53 -6.86 6.96
C ALA A 116 3.51 -6.44 5.90
N HIS A 117 2.62 -5.51 6.22
CA HIS A 117 1.62 -4.92 5.33
C HIS A 117 2.29 -4.24 4.13
N GLU A 118 3.27 -3.38 4.39
CA GLU A 118 4.04 -2.72 3.33
C GLU A 118 4.83 -3.71 2.45
N LEU A 119 5.50 -4.71 3.05
CA LEU A 119 6.18 -5.76 2.28
C LEU A 119 5.22 -6.59 1.44
N GLN A 120 4.03 -6.91 1.96
CA GLN A 120 3.03 -7.68 1.24
C GLN A 120 2.42 -6.91 0.07
N HIS A 121 2.33 -5.57 0.13
CA HIS A 121 2.01 -4.75 -1.04
C HIS A 121 3.03 -4.92 -2.16
N LEU A 122 4.33 -4.98 -1.84
CA LEU A 122 5.39 -5.20 -2.83
C LEU A 122 5.30 -6.57 -3.50
N ILE A 123 4.96 -7.60 -2.71
CA ILE A 123 4.71 -8.95 -3.25
C ILE A 123 3.52 -8.92 -4.20
N CYS A 124 2.41 -8.29 -3.81
CA CYS A 124 1.24 -8.15 -4.68
C CYS A 124 1.58 -7.39 -5.97
N ALA A 125 2.42 -6.35 -5.90
CA ALA A 125 2.90 -5.64 -7.09
C ALA A 125 3.71 -6.57 -8.02
N ASP A 126 4.64 -7.36 -7.49
CA ASP A 126 5.42 -8.34 -8.27
C ASP A 126 4.58 -9.51 -8.84
N GLU A 127 3.40 -9.75 -8.28
CA GLU A 127 2.38 -10.69 -8.79
C GLU A 127 1.43 -10.06 -9.82
N GLY A 128 1.57 -8.76 -10.10
CA GLY A 128 0.80 -8.05 -11.12
C GLY A 128 -0.47 -7.38 -10.61
N TYR A 129 -0.70 -7.32 -9.29
CA TYR A 129 -1.80 -6.50 -8.77
C TYR A 129 -1.56 -5.04 -9.11
N CYS A 130 -2.59 -4.43 -9.68
CA CYS A 130 -2.49 -3.09 -10.22
C CYS A 130 -2.48 -1.99 -9.16
N SER A 131 -1.90 -0.86 -9.56
CA SER A 131 -1.98 0.41 -8.85
C SER A 131 -2.86 1.40 -9.62
N ILE A 132 -3.18 2.54 -9.01
CA ILE A 132 -3.91 3.61 -9.68
C ILE A 132 -2.96 4.79 -9.95
N GLY A 133 -2.86 5.16 -11.22
CA GLY A 133 -2.07 6.28 -11.69
C GLY A 133 -2.94 7.49 -12.05
N TRP A 134 -2.33 8.67 -11.99
CA TRP A 134 -2.92 9.90 -12.50
C TRP A 134 -2.63 10.06 -13.99
N LEU A 135 -3.62 10.44 -14.79
CA LEU A 135 -3.42 10.83 -16.19
C LEU A 135 -2.70 12.18 -16.32
N ASP A 136 -2.88 13.06 -15.33
CA ASP A 136 -2.24 14.38 -15.27
C ASP A 136 -1.63 14.61 -13.88
N GLN A 137 -0.33 14.90 -13.85
CA GLN A 137 0.43 15.10 -12.61
C GLN A 137 -0.08 16.26 -11.77
N LYS A 138 -0.84 17.21 -12.33
CA LYS A 138 -1.42 18.33 -11.56
C LYS A 138 -2.37 17.87 -10.45
N TYR A 139 -2.93 16.67 -10.56
CA TYR A 139 -3.84 16.08 -9.57
C TYR A 139 -3.16 15.13 -8.57
N SER A 140 -1.85 14.90 -8.72
CA SER A 140 -1.07 13.91 -7.94
C SER A 140 -1.04 14.14 -6.43
N ARG A 141 -1.48 15.33 -5.98
CA ARG A 141 -1.54 15.69 -4.54
C ARG A 141 -2.76 15.15 -3.81
N SER A 142 -3.74 14.56 -4.51
CA SER A 142 -4.92 14.02 -3.84
C SER A 142 -4.79 12.53 -3.54
N ASN A 143 -5.30 12.10 -2.38
CA ASN A 143 -5.21 10.71 -1.92
C ASN A 143 -6.20 9.76 -2.61
N PHE A 144 -6.95 10.25 -3.61
CA PHE A 144 -8.01 9.50 -4.30
C PHE A 144 -7.50 8.23 -4.99
N ALA A 145 -6.35 8.32 -5.67
CA ALA A 145 -5.78 7.18 -6.38
C ALA A 145 -5.47 6.03 -5.40
N SER A 146 -4.82 6.35 -4.28
CA SER A 146 -4.52 5.37 -3.23
C SER A 146 -5.78 4.80 -2.60
N LEU A 147 -6.79 5.64 -2.31
CA LEU A 147 -8.05 5.17 -1.73
C LEU A 147 -8.77 4.17 -2.65
N ILE A 148 -8.79 4.42 -3.96
CA ILE A 148 -9.39 3.51 -4.93
C ILE A 148 -8.56 2.22 -5.05
N ALA A 149 -7.23 2.33 -5.16
CA ALA A 149 -6.34 1.15 -5.21
C ALA A 149 -6.56 0.22 -4.01
N ASN A 150 -6.74 0.81 -2.84
CA ASN A 150 -6.87 0.08 -1.59
C ASN A 150 -8.22 -0.64 -1.43
N ILE A 151 -9.22 -0.40 -2.30
CA ILE A 151 -10.48 -1.17 -2.30
C ILE A 151 -10.20 -2.67 -2.40
N THR A 152 -9.26 -3.08 -3.27
CA THR A 152 -8.90 -4.49 -3.45
C THR A 152 -7.54 -4.84 -2.85
N ASN A 153 -6.59 -3.88 -2.84
CA ASN A 153 -5.22 -4.17 -2.44
C ASN A 153 -5.11 -4.44 -0.94
N ASP A 154 -5.67 -3.58 -0.09
CA ASP A 154 -5.57 -3.75 1.37
C ASP A 154 -6.28 -5.04 1.83
N PRO A 155 -7.54 -5.35 1.43
CA PRO A 155 -8.17 -6.61 1.81
C PRO A 155 -7.40 -7.85 1.33
N THR A 156 -6.76 -7.78 0.15
CA THR A 156 -5.91 -8.88 -0.35
C THR A 156 -4.67 -9.05 0.51
N VAL A 157 -3.96 -7.96 0.81
CA VAL A 157 -2.79 -7.94 1.69
C VAL A 157 -3.16 -8.49 3.07
N ASN A 158 -4.21 -7.94 3.68
CA ASN A 158 -4.70 -8.31 4.99
C ASN A 158 -5.10 -9.79 5.06
N SER A 159 -5.80 -10.29 4.04
CA SER A 159 -6.19 -11.71 3.97
C SER A 159 -4.98 -12.64 3.87
N ARG A 160 -3.88 -12.19 3.26
CA ARG A 160 -2.64 -12.96 3.18
C ARG A 160 -1.85 -12.91 4.49
N LEU A 161 -1.84 -11.78 5.17
CA LEU A 161 -1.17 -11.64 6.47
C LEU A 161 -1.89 -12.40 7.58
N ALA A 162 -3.21 -12.50 7.51
CA ALA A 162 -4.04 -13.29 8.43
C ALA A 162 -3.50 -14.70 8.69
N LYS A 163 -2.98 -15.37 7.66
CA LYS A 163 -2.48 -16.75 7.76
C LYS A 163 -1.23 -16.89 8.65
N PHE A 164 -0.53 -15.80 8.94
CA PHE A 164 0.63 -15.76 9.83
C PHE A 164 0.26 -15.49 11.28
N GLY A 165 -1.02 -15.22 11.59
CA GLY A 165 -1.50 -14.96 12.95
C GLY A 165 -1.35 -13.50 13.39
N PHE A 166 -1.25 -12.55 12.46
CA PHE A 166 -1.32 -11.13 12.80
C PHE A 166 -2.72 -10.76 13.34
N ASP A 167 -2.76 -9.94 14.39
CA ASP A 167 -4.01 -9.39 14.91
C ASP A 167 -4.49 -8.22 14.04
N LEU A 168 -5.35 -8.53 13.08
CA LEU A 168 -5.95 -7.52 12.21
C LEU A 168 -6.97 -6.65 12.95
N TRP A 169 -7.55 -7.11 14.06
CA TRP A 169 -8.63 -6.40 14.74
C TRP A 169 -8.14 -5.08 15.34
N ALA A 170 -7.05 -5.12 16.12
CA ALA A 170 -6.48 -3.93 16.73
C ALA A 170 -6.05 -2.90 15.68
N TYR A 171 -5.51 -3.36 14.54
CA TYR A 171 -5.15 -2.50 13.42
C TYR A 171 -6.37 -1.79 12.83
N TYR A 172 -7.43 -2.55 12.54
CA TYR A 172 -8.62 -2.00 11.93
C TYR A 172 -9.40 -1.06 12.84
N ASP A 173 -9.55 -1.38 14.13
CA ASP A 173 -10.23 -0.51 15.09
C ASP A 173 -9.53 0.87 15.20
N LYS A 174 -8.20 0.86 15.25
CA LYS A 174 -7.38 2.08 15.21
C LYS A 174 -7.56 2.85 13.90
N ALA A 175 -7.50 2.17 12.75
CA ALA A 175 -7.66 2.79 11.44
C ALA A 175 -9.05 3.43 11.27
N CYS A 176 -10.11 2.71 11.65
CA CYS A 176 -11.49 3.20 11.61
C CYS A 176 -11.70 4.42 12.51
N SER A 177 -11.13 4.41 13.72
CA SER A 177 -11.20 5.56 14.64
C SER A 177 -10.57 6.82 14.05
N LEU A 178 -9.40 6.70 13.41
CA LEU A 178 -8.74 7.82 12.72
C LEU A 178 -9.55 8.33 11.52
N GLN A 179 -10.09 7.41 10.72
CA GLN A 179 -10.86 7.76 9.51
C GLN A 179 -12.21 8.41 9.82
N LYS A 180 -12.88 8.01 10.91
CA LYS A 180 -14.09 8.71 11.40
C LYS A 180 -13.82 10.21 11.60
N GLY A 181 -12.67 10.55 12.15
CA GLY A 181 -12.26 11.95 12.33
C GLY A 181 -11.94 12.68 11.02
N TYR A 182 -11.28 12.01 10.08
CA TYR A 182 -10.91 12.60 8.79
C TYR A 182 -12.13 12.87 7.90
N PHE A 183 -13.02 11.88 7.77
CA PHE A 183 -14.18 11.96 6.88
C PHE A 183 -15.43 12.56 7.53
N GLY A 184 -15.47 12.71 8.85
CA GLY A 184 -16.62 13.24 9.61
C GLY A 184 -17.12 14.61 9.17
N LYS A 185 -16.37 15.34 8.34
CA LYS A 185 -16.72 16.66 7.78
C LYS A 185 -17.24 16.63 6.34
N CYS A 186 -17.20 15.47 5.68
CA CYS A 186 -17.71 15.32 4.31
C CYS A 186 -19.24 15.50 4.27
N ASN A 187 -19.75 15.99 3.14
CA ASN A 187 -21.16 16.15 2.87
C ASN A 187 -21.64 15.08 1.88
N ASP A 188 -22.51 14.19 2.33
CA ASP A 188 -23.02 13.08 1.50
C ASP A 188 -23.85 13.52 0.28
N ASN A 189 -24.29 14.78 0.23
CA ASN A 189 -24.97 15.33 -0.95
C ASN A 189 -24.01 15.95 -1.98
N ASN A 190 -22.72 16.06 -1.65
CA ASN A 190 -21.70 16.61 -2.53
C ASN A 190 -21.02 15.48 -3.32
N ILE A 191 -21.10 15.54 -4.65
CA ILE A 191 -20.53 14.48 -5.51
C ILE A 191 -19.00 14.31 -5.37
N SER A 192 -18.28 15.39 -5.06
CA SER A 192 -16.83 15.32 -4.80
C SER A 192 -16.50 14.55 -3.52
N ASP A 193 -17.36 14.65 -2.50
CA ASP A 193 -17.21 13.90 -1.26
C ASP A 193 -17.65 12.45 -1.43
N GLN A 194 -18.76 12.19 -2.14
CA GLN A 194 -19.20 10.84 -2.48
C GLN A 194 -18.11 10.01 -3.18
N ARG A 195 -17.34 10.65 -4.08
CA ARG A 195 -16.18 10.03 -4.75
C ARG A 195 -15.09 9.55 -3.81
N GLN A 196 -15.04 10.04 -2.57
CA GLN A 196 -14.13 9.56 -1.51
C GLN A 196 -14.85 8.57 -0.59
N LEU A 197 -16.07 8.90 -0.20
CA LEU A 197 -16.88 8.12 0.73
C LEU A 197 -17.14 6.69 0.20
N ILE A 198 -17.49 6.54 -1.09
CA ILE A 198 -17.79 5.24 -1.68
C ILE A 198 -16.56 4.30 -1.66
N PRO A 199 -15.38 4.67 -2.19
CA PRO A 199 -14.17 3.85 -2.08
C PRO A 199 -13.81 3.48 -0.63
N LEU A 200 -13.93 4.43 0.30
CA LEU A 200 -13.64 4.19 1.71
C LEU A 200 -14.56 3.12 2.29
N TYR A 201 -15.86 3.22 2.02
CA TYR A 201 -16.83 2.22 2.46
C TYR A 201 -16.49 0.84 1.92
N LEU A 202 -16.22 0.74 0.62
CA LEU A 202 -15.90 -0.51 -0.05
C LEU A 202 -14.65 -1.16 0.55
N GLN A 203 -13.57 -0.40 0.71
CA GLN A 203 -12.35 -0.86 1.36
C GLN A 203 -12.67 -1.40 2.75
N LYS A 204 -13.35 -0.63 3.60
CA LYS A 204 -13.61 -1.01 5.00
C LYS A 204 -14.56 -2.18 5.16
N ALA A 205 -15.54 -2.31 4.28
CA ALA A 205 -16.40 -3.48 4.27
C ALA A 205 -15.64 -4.76 3.93
N LEU A 206 -14.75 -4.71 2.94
CA LEU A 206 -13.94 -5.86 2.53
C LEU A 206 -12.84 -6.19 3.55
N ASP A 207 -12.19 -5.19 4.13
CA ASP A 207 -11.26 -5.33 5.26
C ASP A 207 -11.94 -6.05 6.45
N TRP A 208 -13.19 -5.66 6.78
CA TRP A 208 -13.96 -6.29 7.86
C TRP A 208 -14.31 -7.74 7.56
N ASP A 209 -14.69 -8.06 6.33
CA ASP A 209 -14.95 -9.44 5.94
C ASP A 209 -13.72 -10.34 6.15
N VAL A 210 -12.51 -9.80 5.99
CA VAL A 210 -11.26 -10.49 6.33
C VAL A 210 -11.11 -10.62 7.86
N ALA A 211 -11.30 -9.53 8.60
CA ALA A 211 -11.17 -9.52 10.06
C ALA A 211 -12.12 -10.52 10.75
N CYS A 212 -13.40 -10.52 10.35
CA CYS A 212 -14.46 -11.36 10.91
C CYS A 212 -14.20 -12.86 10.72
N LYS A 213 -13.46 -13.25 9.66
CA LYS A 213 -13.07 -14.65 9.45
C LYS A 213 -12.06 -15.13 10.49
N ILE A 214 -11.30 -14.23 11.09
CA ILE A 214 -10.18 -14.54 11.99
C ILE A 214 -10.59 -14.33 13.45
N SER A 215 -11.38 -13.28 13.73
CA SER A 215 -11.80 -12.91 15.08
C SER A 215 -13.32 -12.88 15.21
N LYS A 216 -13.87 -13.75 16.08
CA LYS A 216 -15.30 -13.76 16.44
C LYS A 216 -15.75 -12.52 17.22
N ARG A 217 -14.82 -11.64 17.63
CA ARG A 217 -15.11 -10.41 18.39
C ARG A 217 -15.40 -9.20 17.49
N SER A 218 -15.49 -9.41 16.18
CA SER A 218 -15.63 -8.32 15.23
C SER A 218 -17.02 -7.67 15.28
N ASN A 219 -17.11 -6.48 15.88
CA ASN A 219 -18.27 -5.62 15.74
C ASN A 219 -18.08 -4.66 14.56
N ASN A 220 -19.09 -4.51 13.69
CA ASN A 220 -19.00 -3.65 12.51
C ASN A 220 -19.43 -2.21 12.80
N ASP A 221 -18.93 -1.65 13.91
CA ASP A 221 -19.28 -0.30 14.38
C ASP A 221 -18.86 0.81 13.41
N PHE A 222 -17.93 0.52 12.50
CA PHE A 222 -17.56 1.45 11.45
C PHE A 222 -18.64 1.54 10.37
N LEU A 223 -19.08 0.43 9.77
CA LEU A 223 -20.10 0.48 8.72
C LEU A 223 -21.44 0.97 9.26
N ASN A 224 -21.83 0.58 10.49
CA ASN A 224 -23.05 1.10 11.12
C ASN A 224 -23.00 2.62 11.31
N TRP A 225 -21.86 3.16 11.77
CA TRP A 225 -21.66 4.60 11.86
C TRP A 225 -21.72 5.25 10.47
N PHE A 226 -21.09 4.64 9.47
CA PHE A 226 -21.02 5.17 8.11
C PHE A 226 -22.41 5.21 7.45
N ASP A 227 -23.20 4.14 7.58
CA ASP A 227 -24.56 4.06 7.02
C ASP A 227 -25.46 5.16 7.58
N ASN A 228 -25.32 5.46 8.88
CA ASN A 228 -26.08 6.53 9.53
C ASN A 228 -25.63 7.93 9.09
N GLN A 229 -24.33 8.12 8.90
CA GLN A 229 -23.75 9.42 8.58
C GLN A 229 -23.84 9.77 7.09
N TYR A 230 -23.74 8.77 6.21
CA TYR A 230 -23.65 8.93 4.75
C TYR A 230 -24.59 7.95 4.02
N PRO A 231 -25.92 8.05 4.21
CA PRO A 231 -26.87 7.07 3.67
C PRO A 231 -26.89 6.96 2.14
N ILE A 232 -26.63 8.05 1.41
CA ILE A 232 -26.60 8.07 -0.06
C ILE A 232 -25.36 7.31 -0.56
N SER A 233 -24.17 7.70 -0.09
CA SER A 233 -22.93 7.00 -0.45
C SER A 233 -22.98 5.53 -0.04
N SER A 234 -23.56 5.22 1.11
CA SER A 234 -23.69 3.85 1.62
C SER A 234 -24.58 2.99 0.73
N ALA A 235 -25.74 3.51 0.32
CA ALA A 235 -26.65 2.79 -0.56
C ALA A 235 -26.01 2.48 -1.92
N GLU A 236 -25.24 3.41 -2.47
CA GLU A 236 -24.48 3.17 -3.70
C GLU A 236 -23.32 2.18 -3.48
N ALA A 237 -22.54 2.36 -2.41
CA ALA A 237 -21.40 1.50 -2.10
C ALA A 237 -21.85 0.05 -1.87
N ARG A 238 -22.98 -0.19 -1.20
CA ARG A 238 -23.53 -1.55 -0.99
C ARG A 238 -23.85 -2.27 -2.29
N LYS A 239 -24.41 -1.59 -3.30
CA LYS A 239 -24.66 -2.21 -4.62
C LYS A 239 -23.35 -2.69 -5.27
N LYS A 240 -22.33 -1.83 -5.26
CA LYS A 240 -20.99 -2.17 -5.80
C LYS A 240 -20.31 -3.25 -4.98
N LEU A 241 -20.49 -3.25 -3.66
CA LEU A 241 -19.93 -4.26 -2.76
C LEU A 241 -20.45 -5.67 -3.10
N GLU A 242 -21.75 -5.80 -3.36
CA GLU A 242 -22.33 -7.08 -3.77
C GLU A 242 -21.74 -7.59 -5.10
N GLU A 243 -21.56 -6.70 -6.08
CA GLU A 243 -20.89 -7.04 -7.34
C GLU A 243 -19.45 -7.52 -7.12
N ILE A 244 -18.69 -6.83 -6.25
CA ILE A 244 -17.32 -7.21 -5.89
C ILE A 244 -17.29 -8.57 -5.19
N LYS A 245 -18.22 -8.82 -4.26
CA LYS A 245 -18.31 -10.08 -3.51
C LYS A 245 -18.64 -11.27 -4.42
N GLN A 246 -19.52 -11.07 -5.40
CA GLN A 246 -19.86 -12.10 -6.38
C GLN A 246 -18.69 -12.43 -7.31
N MET A 247 -17.91 -11.42 -7.71
CA MET A 247 -16.76 -11.60 -8.58
C MET A 247 -15.54 -12.18 -7.85
N GLY A 248 -15.31 -11.73 -6.62
CA GLY A 248 -14.04 -11.86 -5.91
C GLY A 248 -13.00 -10.85 -6.40
N TYR A 249 -11.99 -10.61 -5.59
CA TYR A 249 -10.87 -9.67 -5.84
C TYR A 249 -9.50 -10.33 -5.63
N ASP A 250 -9.48 -11.66 -5.61
CA ASP A 250 -8.39 -12.53 -5.20
C ASP A 250 -7.32 -12.76 -6.27
N THR A 251 -7.47 -12.15 -7.46
CA THR A 251 -6.51 -12.25 -8.58
C THR A 251 -6.24 -10.87 -9.19
N PRO A 252 -5.07 -10.66 -9.81
CA PRO A 252 -4.73 -9.41 -10.49
C PRO A 252 -5.80 -8.97 -11.51
N GLU A 253 -6.30 -9.90 -12.32
CA GLU A 253 -7.27 -9.62 -13.39
C GLU A 253 -8.60 -9.14 -12.83
N LYS A 254 -9.10 -9.80 -11.78
CA LYS A 254 -10.34 -9.40 -11.09
C LYS A 254 -10.19 -8.06 -10.40
N SER A 255 -9.08 -7.84 -9.68
CA SER A 255 -8.78 -6.56 -9.04
C SER A 255 -8.74 -5.44 -10.08
N GLN A 256 -8.03 -5.62 -11.19
CA GLN A 256 -7.97 -4.65 -12.27
C GLN A 256 -9.36 -4.34 -12.85
N TYR A 257 -10.19 -5.36 -13.09
CA TYR A 257 -11.55 -5.18 -13.59
C TYR A 257 -12.41 -4.36 -12.63
N ILE A 258 -12.38 -4.71 -11.34
CA ILE A 258 -13.10 -3.99 -10.28
C ILE A 258 -12.68 -2.52 -10.26
N LEU A 259 -11.38 -2.25 -10.20
CA LEU A 259 -10.87 -0.88 -10.11
C LEU A 259 -11.25 -0.04 -11.33
N LYS A 260 -11.16 -0.59 -12.55
CA LYS A 260 -11.61 0.08 -13.79
C LYS A 260 -13.09 0.46 -13.73
N ASN A 261 -13.93 -0.45 -13.25
CA ASN A 261 -15.37 -0.21 -13.14
C ASN A 261 -15.71 0.82 -12.05
N ILE A 262 -15.03 0.78 -10.91
CA ILE A 262 -15.19 1.79 -9.86
C ILE A 262 -14.82 3.18 -10.41
N ILE A 263 -13.64 3.34 -11.02
CA ILE A 263 -13.18 4.60 -11.61
C ILE A 263 -14.21 5.17 -12.59
N LYS A 264 -14.69 4.33 -13.53
CA LYS A 264 -15.70 4.74 -14.51
C LYS A 264 -17.02 5.13 -13.85
N SER A 265 -17.49 4.35 -12.87
CA SER A 265 -18.77 4.61 -12.20
C SER A 265 -18.76 5.90 -11.37
N LEU A 266 -17.59 6.31 -10.88
CA LEU A 266 -17.40 7.57 -10.15
C LEU A 266 -17.13 8.76 -11.09
N GLY A 267 -17.06 8.52 -12.41
CA GLY A 267 -16.72 9.51 -13.43
C GLY A 267 -15.31 10.09 -13.26
N LEU A 268 -14.33 9.22 -12.96
CA LEU A 268 -12.93 9.56 -12.71
C LEU A 268 -11.99 9.06 -13.83
N ASP A 269 -12.54 8.45 -14.89
CA ASP A 269 -11.80 7.86 -16.01
C ASP A 269 -11.05 8.89 -16.88
N ASN A 270 -11.40 10.18 -16.76
CA ASN A 270 -10.70 11.28 -17.40
C ASN A 270 -9.47 11.78 -16.61
N ILE A 271 -9.28 11.33 -15.36
CA ILE A 271 -8.17 11.78 -14.50
C ILE A 271 -7.36 10.63 -13.88
N LEU A 272 -7.93 9.44 -13.78
CA LEU A 272 -7.30 8.24 -13.23
C LEU A 272 -7.24 7.12 -14.28
N HIS A 273 -6.21 6.28 -14.17
CA HIS A 273 -6.12 5.04 -14.91
C HIS A 273 -5.57 3.93 -14.02
N VAL A 274 -5.86 2.68 -14.38
CA VAL A 274 -5.25 1.53 -13.73
C VAL A 274 -3.88 1.27 -14.38
N SER A 275 -2.83 1.23 -13.56
CA SER A 275 -1.46 0.94 -13.98
C SER A 275 -1.05 -0.44 -13.46
N ASN A 276 -0.37 -1.19 -14.31
CA ASN A 276 0.39 -2.37 -13.90
C ASN A 276 1.86 -2.00 -13.76
#